data_AF-A0A502EQA8-F1
#
_entry.id   AF-A0A502EQA8-F1
#
_cell.length_a   1.000
_cell.length_b   1.000
_cell.length_c   1.000
_cell.angle_alpha   90.00
_cell.angle_beta   90.00
_cell.angle_gamma   90.00
#
_symmetry.space_group_name_H-M   'P 1'
#
loop_
_entity.id
_entity.type
_entity.pdbx_description
1 polymer ?
#
loop_
_entity_poly.entity_id
_entity_poly.type
_entity_poly.pdbx_seq_one_letter_code
_entity_poly.pdbx_strand_id
1 'polypeptide(L)'
;MEETTELAKNVVVNYKDVTSWILLGVIILTGIIRYFQSVKLSNTIETFKAELTKKEIKFTRHTELQIECLKKMYDLVVAYHYSFTNFTKPSYLSHNLLKSNLTRFQETYALTIQYCHRNRILLTDEITAQAKVLQEKSEKIERVCITEYNILIEREDEGGSQTDMQQLYGTSENEIETTSHAVKRINENADVKTFEGEIVKLRALIENYFKQLVG
;
A
#
# COMPACT_ATOMS: atom_id res chain seq x y z
N MET A 1 98.63 -18.52 -8.54
CA MET A 1 97.59 -18.80 -7.53
C MET A 1 96.76 -17.57 -7.17
N GLU A 2 97.27 -16.34 -7.37
CA GLU A 2 96.53 -15.08 -7.12
C GLU A 2 95.48 -14.73 -8.18
N GLU A 3 95.71 -15.07 -9.45
CA GLU A 3 94.83 -14.70 -10.58
C GLU A 3 93.47 -15.44 -10.56
N THR A 4 93.46 -16.69 -10.07
CA THR A 4 92.24 -17.50 -9.92
C THR A 4 91.34 -17.01 -8.79
N THR A 5 91.90 -16.38 -7.76
CA THR A 5 91.15 -15.82 -6.63
C THR A 5 90.49 -14.49 -6.95
N GLU A 6 91.10 -13.65 -7.81
CA GLU A 6 90.48 -12.39 -8.26
C GLU A 6 89.31 -12.60 -9.22
N LEU A 7 89.41 -13.55 -10.16
CA LEU A 7 88.30 -13.90 -11.06
C LEU A 7 87.10 -14.47 -10.30
N ALA A 8 87.33 -15.35 -9.33
CA ALA A 8 86.27 -15.90 -8.48
C ALA A 8 85.58 -14.81 -7.64
N LYS A 9 86.34 -13.83 -7.13
CA LYS A 9 85.81 -12.72 -6.34
C LYS A 9 84.98 -11.77 -7.21
N ASN A 10 85.45 -11.42 -8.40
CA ASN A 10 84.71 -10.56 -9.34
C ASN A 10 83.44 -11.22 -9.88
N VAL A 11 83.44 -12.53 -10.15
CA VAL A 11 82.23 -13.26 -10.59
C VAL A 11 81.20 -13.33 -9.46
N VAL A 12 81.62 -13.60 -8.22
CA VAL A 12 80.71 -13.65 -7.06
C VAL A 12 80.14 -12.27 -6.72
N VAL A 13 80.95 -11.21 -6.82
CA VAL A 13 80.49 -9.82 -6.59
C VAL A 13 79.49 -9.39 -7.67
N ASN A 14 79.78 -9.64 -8.95
CA ASN A 14 78.83 -9.33 -10.04
C ASN A 14 77.54 -10.14 -9.94
N TYR A 15 77.61 -11.43 -9.56
CA TYR A 15 76.42 -12.25 -9.41
C TYR A 15 75.53 -11.76 -8.26
N LYS A 16 76.13 -11.28 -7.16
CA LYS A 16 75.43 -10.73 -5.98
C LYS A 16 74.79 -9.36 -6.25
N ASP A 17 75.44 -8.54 -7.07
CA ASP A 17 74.87 -7.25 -7.52
C ASP A 17 73.73 -7.46 -8.52
N VAL A 18 73.91 -8.32 -9.53
CA VAL A 18 72.86 -8.63 -10.52
C VAL A 18 71.65 -9.27 -9.84
N THR A 19 71.85 -10.22 -8.92
CA THR A 19 70.75 -10.81 -8.16
C THR A 19 70.06 -9.82 -7.22
N SER A 20 70.78 -8.85 -6.63
CA SER A 20 70.18 -7.77 -5.83
C SER A 20 69.29 -6.84 -6.66
N TRP A 21 69.74 -6.45 -7.86
CA TRP A 21 68.94 -5.63 -8.77
C TRP A 21 67.68 -6.34 -9.28
N ILE A 22 67.77 -7.64 -9.56
CA ILE A 22 66.61 -8.46 -9.93
C ILE A 22 65.63 -8.56 -8.75
N LEU A 23 66.12 -8.76 -7.52
CA LEU A 23 65.27 -8.82 -6.33
C LEU A 23 64.51 -7.50 -6.09
N LEU A 24 65.19 -6.36 -6.26
CA LEU A 24 64.59 -5.03 -6.17
C LEU A 24 63.48 -4.84 -7.21
N GLY A 25 63.71 -5.29 -8.45
CA GLY A 25 62.70 -5.26 -9.51
C GLY A 25 61.44 -6.06 -9.16
N VAL A 26 61.59 -7.25 -8.55
CA VAL A 26 60.46 -8.08 -8.10
C VAL A 26 59.69 -7.40 -6.96
N ILE A 27 60.37 -6.73 -6.02
CA ILE A 27 59.75 -5.99 -4.92
C ILE A 27 58.92 -4.81 -5.45
N ILE A 28 59.46 -4.05 -6.41
CA ILE A 28 58.74 -2.93 -7.04
C ILE A 28 57.52 -3.45 -7.82
N LEU A 29 57.69 -4.51 -8.61
CA LEU A 29 56.60 -5.09 -9.40
C LEU A 29 55.47 -5.62 -8.53
N THR A 30 55.81 -6.35 -7.45
CA THR A 30 54.81 -6.83 -6.48
C THR A 30 54.13 -5.68 -5.73
N GLY A 31 54.84 -4.60 -5.43
CA GLY A 31 54.26 -3.37 -4.88
C GLY A 31 53.24 -2.71 -5.80
N ILE A 32 53.57 -2.58 -7.10
CA ILE A 32 52.66 -2.02 -8.11
C ILE A 32 51.41 -2.89 -8.28
N ILE A 33 51.57 -4.21 -8.38
CA ILE A 33 50.45 -5.15 -8.52
C ILE A 33 49.51 -5.05 -7.30
N ARG A 34 50.06 -5.01 -6.08
CA ARG A 34 49.25 -4.85 -4.86
C ARG A 34 48.55 -3.49 -4.78
N TYR A 35 49.22 -2.42 -5.22
CA TYR A 35 48.61 -1.09 -5.29
C TYR A 35 47.40 -1.06 -6.24
N PHE A 36 47.53 -1.59 -7.46
CA PHE A 36 46.42 -1.67 -8.42
C PHE A 36 45.27 -2.56 -7.92
N GLN A 37 45.58 -3.68 -7.26
CA GLN A 37 44.57 -4.53 -6.63
C GLN A 37 43.83 -3.78 -5.52
N SER A 38 44.53 -3.02 -4.68
CA SER A 38 43.94 -2.22 -3.60
C SER A 38 43.07 -1.08 -4.12
N VAL A 39 43.52 -0.34 -5.15
CA VAL A 39 42.73 0.74 -5.78
C VAL A 39 41.48 0.18 -6.45
N LYS A 40 41.59 -0.93 -7.18
CA LYS A 40 40.44 -1.58 -7.82
C LYS A 40 39.44 -2.10 -6.79
N LEU A 41 39.92 -2.67 -5.68
CA LEU A 41 39.08 -3.12 -4.57
C LEU A 41 38.38 -1.93 -3.88
N SER A 42 39.10 -0.82 -3.65
CA SER A 42 38.55 0.41 -3.07
C SER A 42 37.43 0.98 -3.91
N ASN A 43 37.63 1.11 -5.22
CA ASN A 43 36.61 1.60 -6.14
C ASN A 43 35.38 0.69 -6.15
N THR A 44 35.59 -0.63 -6.10
CA THR A 44 34.50 -1.62 -6.06
C THR A 44 33.69 -1.48 -4.75
N ILE A 45 34.37 -1.31 -3.61
CA ILE A 45 33.72 -1.10 -2.30
C ILE A 45 32.94 0.22 -2.28
N GLU A 46 33.47 1.30 -2.85
CA GLU A 46 32.75 2.57 -2.96
C GLU A 46 31.49 2.46 -3.83
N THR A 47 31.57 1.78 -4.97
CA THR A 47 30.38 1.51 -5.80
C THR A 47 29.36 0.65 -5.06
N PHE A 48 29.79 -0.39 -4.32
CA PHE A 48 28.89 -1.20 -3.51
C PHE A 48 28.23 -0.38 -2.39
N LYS A 49 28.98 0.48 -1.71
CA LYS A 49 28.47 1.35 -0.66
C LYS A 49 27.45 2.33 -1.23
N ALA A 50 27.74 2.95 -2.37
CA ALA A 50 26.80 3.85 -3.06
C ALA A 50 25.52 3.13 -3.50
N GLU A 51 25.63 1.91 -4.02
CA GLU A 51 24.48 1.08 -4.37
C GLU A 51 23.65 0.66 -3.15
N LEU A 52 24.31 0.28 -2.05
CA LEU A 52 23.67 -0.04 -0.77
C LEU A 52 22.92 1.17 -0.23
N THR A 53 23.56 2.33 -0.13
CA THR A 53 22.91 3.57 0.33
C THR A 53 21.75 3.97 -0.58
N LYS A 54 21.89 3.83 -1.91
CA LYS A 54 20.78 4.11 -2.85
C LYS A 54 19.62 3.12 -2.69
N LYS A 55 19.90 1.83 -2.45
CA LYS A 55 18.88 0.81 -2.18
C LYS A 55 18.20 1.04 -0.84
N GLU A 56 18.96 1.39 0.19
CA GLU A 56 18.49 1.74 1.52
C GLU A 56 17.57 2.97 1.47
N ILE A 57 18.00 4.08 0.85
CA ILE A 57 17.17 5.28 0.67
C ILE A 57 15.87 4.97 -0.09
N LYS A 58 15.95 4.15 -1.15
CA LYS A 58 14.75 3.71 -1.89
C LYS A 58 13.82 2.86 -1.03
N PHE A 59 14.37 1.97 -0.22
CA PHE A 59 13.61 1.13 0.71
C PHE A 59 12.92 2.00 1.76
N THR A 60 13.64 2.93 2.40
CA THR A 60 13.09 3.86 3.38
C THR A 60 11.96 4.71 2.79
N ARG A 61 12.18 5.32 1.62
CA ARG A 61 11.14 6.13 0.95
C ARG A 61 9.93 5.29 0.51
N HIS A 62 10.15 4.07 0.03
CA HIS A 62 9.04 3.17 -0.33
C HIS A 62 8.21 2.81 0.90
N THR A 63 8.87 2.48 2.02
CA THR A 63 8.21 2.18 3.30
C THR A 63 7.44 3.38 3.83
N GLU A 64 7.99 4.60 3.76
CA GLU A 64 7.29 5.83 4.12
C GLU A 64 6.02 6.04 3.28
N LEU A 65 6.13 5.92 1.94
CA LEU A 65 4.99 6.03 1.04
C LEU A 65 3.94 4.95 1.29
N GLN A 66 4.38 3.73 1.61
CA GLN A 66 3.49 2.62 1.95
C GLN A 66 2.74 2.90 3.26
N ILE A 67 3.42 3.41 4.29
CA ILE A 67 2.80 3.80 5.57
C ILE A 67 1.76 4.91 5.36
N GLU A 68 2.12 5.98 4.64
CA GLU A 68 1.20 7.09 4.35
C GLU A 68 -0.01 6.60 3.55
N CYS A 69 0.25 5.75 2.54
CA CYS A 69 -0.80 5.15 1.73
C CYS A 69 -1.78 4.33 2.58
N LEU A 70 -1.26 3.44 3.43
CA LEU A 70 -2.07 2.56 4.27
C LEU A 70 -2.84 3.32 5.35
N LYS A 71 -2.28 4.41 5.88
CA LYS A 71 -2.99 5.27 6.83
C LYS A 71 -4.22 5.91 6.18
N LYS A 72 -4.04 6.52 5.02
CA LYS A 72 -5.16 7.13 4.29
C LYS A 72 -6.15 6.09 3.77
N MET A 73 -5.68 4.90 3.38
CA MET A 73 -6.55 3.78 3.05
C MET A 73 -7.39 3.35 4.26
N TYR A 74 -6.81 3.27 5.45
CA TYR A 74 -7.53 2.96 6.68
C TYR A 74 -8.65 3.96 6.94
N ASP A 75 -8.35 5.27 6.89
CA ASP A 75 -9.34 6.33 7.12
C ASP A 75 -10.51 6.24 6.14
N LEU A 76 -10.22 5.98 4.86
CA LEU A 76 -11.26 5.79 3.83
C LEU A 76 -12.10 4.54 4.08
N VAL A 77 -11.48 3.41 4.42
CA VAL A 77 -12.19 2.16 4.73
C VAL A 77 -13.06 2.32 5.99
N VAL A 78 -12.59 3.07 6.99
CA VAL A 78 -13.39 3.41 8.18
C VAL A 78 -14.59 4.26 7.81
N ALA A 79 -14.40 5.34 7.03
CA ALA A 79 -15.50 6.17 6.55
C ALA A 79 -16.50 5.35 5.72
N TYR A 80 -16.00 4.43 4.89
CA TYR A 80 -16.81 3.54 4.10
C TYR A 80 -17.65 2.59 4.97
N HIS A 81 -17.03 2.01 6.01
CA HIS A 81 -17.72 1.18 6.98
C HIS A 81 -18.83 1.94 7.72
N TYR A 82 -18.56 3.17 8.17
CA TYR A 82 -19.60 3.99 8.79
C TYR A 82 -20.75 4.31 7.82
N SER A 83 -20.44 4.64 6.56
CA SER A 83 -21.50 4.89 5.57
C SER A 83 -22.36 3.65 5.30
N PHE A 84 -21.76 2.46 5.31
CA PHE A 84 -22.50 1.20 5.22
C PHE A 84 -23.43 0.97 6.40
N THR A 85 -22.94 1.20 7.62
CA THR A 85 -23.74 1.06 8.83
C THR A 85 -24.90 2.06 8.88
N ASN A 86 -24.71 3.28 8.35
CA ASN A 86 -25.72 4.33 8.41
C ASN A 86 -26.99 4.02 7.59
N PHE A 87 -26.90 3.33 6.45
CA PHE A 87 -28.11 2.95 5.70
C PHE A 87 -28.70 1.60 6.14
N THR A 88 -27.88 0.69 6.69
CA THR A 88 -28.35 -0.61 7.18
C THR A 88 -28.95 -0.54 8.59
N LYS A 89 -28.45 0.37 9.43
CA LYS A 89 -28.84 0.57 10.82
C LYS A 89 -28.91 2.09 11.11
N PRO A 90 -29.84 2.84 10.46
CA PRO A 90 -29.92 4.29 10.63
C PRO A 90 -30.30 4.67 12.07
N SER A 91 -29.82 5.85 12.52
CA SER A 91 -30.08 6.35 13.88
C SER A 91 -31.55 6.68 14.16
N TYR A 92 -32.29 7.03 13.11
CA TYR A 92 -33.74 7.22 13.11
C TYR A 92 -34.27 6.91 11.72
N LEU A 93 -35.58 6.68 11.59
CA LEU A 93 -36.19 6.32 10.32
C LEU A 93 -36.84 7.56 9.70
N SER A 94 -36.29 8.01 8.58
CA SER A 94 -36.85 9.07 7.75
C SER A 94 -36.43 8.85 6.30
N HIS A 95 -37.32 9.24 5.37
CA HIS A 95 -37.08 9.23 3.94
C HIS A 95 -35.77 9.94 3.59
N ASN A 96 -35.62 11.20 4.04
CA ASN A 96 -34.48 12.03 3.68
C ASN A 96 -33.17 11.50 4.24
N LEU A 97 -33.20 10.95 5.45
CA LEU A 97 -32.01 10.34 6.05
C LEU A 97 -31.59 9.11 5.25
N LEU A 98 -32.53 8.21 4.92
CA LEU A 98 -32.22 7.01 4.15
C LEU A 98 -31.66 7.38 2.77
N LYS A 99 -32.30 8.31 2.06
CA LYS A 99 -31.85 8.82 0.76
C LYS A 99 -30.42 9.36 0.82
N SER A 100 -30.14 10.19 1.83
CA SER A 100 -28.81 10.76 2.07
C SER A 100 -27.76 9.66 2.38
N ASN A 101 -28.11 8.69 3.22
CA ASN A 101 -27.20 7.60 3.58
C ASN A 101 -26.87 6.68 2.41
N LEU A 102 -27.84 6.38 1.54
CA LEU A 102 -27.62 5.60 0.31
C LEU A 102 -26.66 6.32 -0.64
N THR A 103 -26.86 7.62 -0.84
CA THR A 103 -25.99 8.46 -1.68
C THR A 103 -24.57 8.51 -1.10
N ARG A 104 -24.46 8.75 0.21
CA ARG A 104 -23.18 8.81 0.91
C ARG A 104 -22.39 7.51 0.80
N PHE A 105 -23.05 6.37 0.82
CA PHE A 105 -22.39 5.08 0.63
C PHE A 105 -21.78 4.94 -0.78
N GLN A 106 -22.48 5.41 -1.82
CA GLN A 106 -21.97 5.39 -3.19
C GLN A 106 -20.74 6.30 -3.34
N GLU A 107 -20.78 7.50 -2.74
CA GLU A 107 -19.66 8.44 -2.76
C GLU A 107 -18.43 7.88 -2.05
N THR A 108 -18.60 7.33 -0.84
CA THR A 108 -17.49 6.75 -0.07
C THR A 108 -16.94 5.49 -0.72
N TYR A 109 -17.79 4.67 -1.35
CA TYR A 109 -17.38 3.54 -2.19
C TYR A 109 -16.45 4.01 -3.31
N ALA A 110 -16.90 4.97 -4.12
CA ALA A 110 -16.16 5.46 -5.28
C ALA A 110 -14.79 6.03 -4.85
N LEU A 111 -14.76 6.85 -3.79
CA LEU A 111 -13.51 7.40 -3.24
C LEU A 111 -12.56 6.32 -2.74
N THR A 112 -13.08 5.33 -1.99
CA THR A 112 -12.27 4.26 -1.40
C THR A 112 -11.67 3.38 -2.48
N ILE A 113 -12.47 2.91 -3.43
CA ILE A 113 -12.01 2.02 -4.50
C ILE A 113 -11.07 2.73 -5.46
N GLN A 114 -11.36 3.98 -5.85
CA GLN A 114 -10.45 4.77 -6.69
C GLN A 114 -9.08 4.94 -6.00
N TYR A 115 -9.07 5.20 -4.69
CA TYR A 115 -7.84 5.30 -3.92
C TYR A 115 -7.07 3.98 -3.90
N CYS A 116 -7.76 2.85 -3.68
CA CYS A 116 -7.13 1.52 -3.68
C CYS A 116 -6.50 1.18 -5.04
N HIS A 117 -7.20 1.43 -6.15
CA HIS A 117 -6.68 1.16 -7.49
C HIS A 117 -5.44 1.99 -7.82
N ARG A 118 -5.47 3.29 -7.51
CA ARG A 118 -4.35 4.20 -7.80
C ARG A 118 -3.10 3.85 -7.02
N ASN A 119 -3.25 3.37 -5.80
CA ASN A 119 -2.12 3.09 -4.91
C ASN A 119 -1.79 1.60 -4.80
N ARG A 120 -2.36 0.75 -5.65
CA ARG A 120 -2.19 -0.71 -5.62
C ARG A 120 -0.74 -1.17 -5.53
N ILE A 121 0.20 -0.45 -6.16
CA ILE A 121 1.63 -0.77 -6.14
C ILE A 121 2.26 -0.69 -4.74
N LEU A 122 1.65 0.07 -3.83
CA LEU A 122 2.13 0.25 -2.45
C LEU A 122 1.43 -0.71 -1.47
N LEU A 123 0.45 -1.50 -1.93
CA LEU A 123 -0.34 -2.40 -1.08
C LEU A 123 0.28 -3.79 -1.06
N THR A 124 0.08 -4.53 0.03
CA THR A 124 0.42 -5.96 0.07
C THR A 124 -0.56 -6.76 -0.80
N ASP A 125 -0.14 -7.95 -1.23
CA ASP A 125 -0.99 -8.84 -2.02
C ASP A 125 -2.30 -9.21 -1.30
N GLU A 126 -2.22 -9.38 0.03
CA GLU A 126 -3.36 -9.70 0.89
C GLU A 126 -4.37 -8.55 0.94
N ILE A 127 -3.89 -7.31 1.13
CA ILE A 127 -4.72 -6.11 1.14
C ILE A 127 -5.33 -5.90 -0.25
N THR A 128 -4.56 -6.12 -1.31
CA THR A 128 -5.04 -6.00 -2.70
C THR A 128 -6.13 -7.02 -3.01
N ALA A 129 -5.95 -8.27 -2.61
CA ALA A 129 -6.93 -9.34 -2.80
C ALA A 129 -8.23 -9.06 -2.03
N GLN A 130 -8.11 -8.64 -0.77
CA GLN A 130 -9.28 -8.31 0.05
C GLN A 130 -10.01 -7.05 -0.46
N ALA A 131 -9.29 -6.03 -0.94
CA ALA A 131 -9.88 -4.85 -1.57
C ALA A 131 -10.67 -5.21 -2.83
N LYS A 132 -10.20 -6.19 -3.61
CA LYS A 132 -10.95 -6.70 -4.78
C LYS A 132 -12.24 -7.40 -4.38
N VAL A 133 -12.21 -8.27 -3.36
CA VAL A 133 -13.44 -8.91 -2.83
C VAL A 133 -14.43 -7.86 -2.35
N LEU A 134 -13.94 -6.84 -1.65
CA LEU A 134 -14.78 -5.74 -1.18
C LEU A 134 -15.39 -4.97 -2.35
N GLN A 135 -14.63 -4.68 -3.40
CA GLN A 135 -15.14 -4.03 -4.61
C GLN A 135 -16.28 -4.82 -5.26
N GLU A 136 -16.06 -6.12 -5.53
CA GLU A 136 -17.05 -6.97 -6.19
C GLU A 136 -18.38 -7.05 -5.40
N LYS A 137 -18.30 -7.10 -4.06
CA LYS A 137 -19.49 -7.04 -3.21
C LYS A 137 -20.14 -5.67 -3.22
N SER A 138 -19.33 -4.60 -3.19
CA SER A 138 -19.82 -3.23 -3.20
C SER A 138 -20.62 -2.92 -4.48
N GLU A 139 -20.17 -3.38 -5.65
CA GLU A 139 -20.90 -3.22 -6.92
C GLU A 139 -22.29 -3.89 -6.89
N LYS A 140 -22.43 -5.00 -6.15
CA LYS A 140 -23.74 -5.66 -5.98
C LYS A 140 -24.63 -4.87 -5.03
N ILE A 141 -24.06 -4.35 -3.94
CA ILE A 141 -24.79 -3.54 -2.95
C ILE A 141 -25.21 -2.20 -3.56
N GLU A 142 -24.36 -1.60 -4.40
CA GLU A 142 -24.68 -0.38 -5.14
C GLU A 142 -25.97 -0.53 -5.96
N ARG A 143 -26.17 -1.68 -6.63
CA ARG A 143 -27.43 -1.96 -7.33
C ARG A 143 -28.66 -2.01 -6.40
N VAL A 144 -28.49 -2.51 -5.19
CA VAL A 144 -29.55 -2.49 -4.16
C VAL A 144 -29.83 -1.06 -3.75
N CYS A 145 -28.78 -0.28 -3.46
CA CYS A 145 -28.90 1.12 -3.09
C CYS A 145 -29.57 1.96 -4.18
N ILE A 146 -29.21 1.76 -5.46
CA ILE A 146 -29.83 2.46 -6.60
C ILE A 146 -31.31 2.10 -6.70
N THR A 147 -31.67 0.82 -6.59
CA THR A 147 -33.07 0.38 -6.63
C THR A 147 -33.89 1.07 -5.54
N GLU A 148 -33.42 1.03 -4.30
CA GLU A 148 -34.14 1.63 -3.16
C GLU A 148 -34.15 3.15 -3.22
N TYR A 149 -33.07 3.78 -3.70
CA TYR A 149 -33.03 5.21 -3.96
C TYR A 149 -34.08 5.62 -5.01
N ASN A 150 -34.19 4.90 -6.11
CA ASN A 150 -35.16 5.20 -7.16
C ASN A 150 -36.59 5.04 -6.66
N ILE A 151 -36.90 4.03 -5.83
CA ILE A 151 -38.22 3.89 -5.19
C ILE A 151 -38.56 5.12 -4.33
N LEU A 152 -37.57 5.68 -3.62
CA LEU A 152 -37.75 6.90 -2.85
C LEU A 152 -38.07 8.09 -3.77
N ILE A 153 -37.30 8.27 -4.85
CA ILE A 153 -37.52 9.35 -5.83
C ILE A 153 -38.87 9.21 -6.55
N GLU A 154 -39.24 8.02 -7.00
CA GLU A 154 -40.54 7.77 -7.65
C GLU A 154 -41.70 8.20 -6.74
N ARG A 155 -41.59 7.95 -5.43
CA ARG A 155 -42.59 8.41 -4.47
C ARG A 155 -42.61 9.94 -4.35
N GLU A 156 -41.45 10.62 -4.40
CA GLU A 156 -41.37 12.09 -4.44
C GLU A 156 -42.07 12.66 -5.67
N ASP A 157 -41.89 12.03 -6.83
CA ASP A 157 -42.50 12.44 -8.09
C ASP A 157 -44.02 12.22 -8.10
N GLU A 158 -44.50 11.12 -7.52
CA GLU A 158 -45.94 10.84 -7.35
C GLU A 158 -46.61 11.77 -6.32
N GLY A 159 -45.90 12.09 -5.23
CA GLY A 159 -46.38 12.95 -4.15
C GLY A 159 -46.31 14.46 -4.47
N GLY A 160 -45.62 14.85 -5.54
CA GLY A 160 -45.56 16.22 -6.04
C GLY A 160 -44.72 17.19 -5.20
N SER A 161 -43.94 16.70 -4.22
CA SER A 161 -43.09 17.55 -3.37
C SER A 161 -41.91 16.78 -2.79
N GLN A 162 -40.68 17.26 -3.02
CA GLN A 162 -39.45 16.70 -2.43
C GLN A 162 -39.23 17.12 -0.97
N THR A 163 -39.98 18.12 -0.49
CA THR A 163 -39.75 18.75 0.82
C THR A 163 -40.89 18.53 1.80
N ASP A 164 -42.08 18.19 1.32
CA ASP A 164 -43.26 18.01 2.16
C ASP A 164 -43.52 16.52 2.44
N MET A 165 -42.84 16.00 3.46
CA MET A 165 -43.00 14.62 3.91
C MET A 165 -44.43 14.35 4.42
N GLN A 166 -45.15 15.38 4.88
CA GLN A 166 -46.52 15.26 5.34
C GLN A 166 -47.48 15.04 4.15
N GLN A 167 -47.24 15.67 2.99
CA GLN A 167 -47.97 15.37 1.75
C GLN A 167 -47.65 13.99 1.21
N LEU A 168 -46.38 13.59 1.27
CA LEU A 168 -45.89 12.30 0.77
C LEU A 168 -46.40 11.09 1.56
N TYR A 169 -46.43 11.19 2.89
CA TYR A 169 -46.69 10.07 3.78
C TYR A 169 -47.99 10.20 4.58
N GLY A 170 -48.57 11.40 4.65
CA GLY A 170 -49.77 11.70 5.44
C GLY A 170 -49.54 11.75 6.94
N THR A 171 -48.63 10.94 7.49
CA THR A 171 -48.21 10.94 8.89
C THR A 171 -46.74 10.56 9.02
N SER A 172 -46.12 10.94 10.14
CA SER A 172 -44.77 10.51 10.50
C SER A 172 -44.68 8.99 10.73
N GLU A 173 -45.74 8.37 11.25
CA GLU A 173 -45.80 6.91 11.45
C GLU A 173 -45.70 6.16 10.12
N ASN A 174 -46.39 6.63 9.08
CA ASN A 174 -46.34 6.04 7.74
C ASN A 174 -44.96 6.21 7.09
N GLU A 175 -44.27 7.34 7.33
CA GLU A 175 -42.89 7.56 6.89
C GLU A 175 -41.95 6.55 7.56
N ILE A 176 -42.06 6.41 8.88
CA ILE A 176 -41.25 5.48 9.67
C ILE A 176 -41.49 4.04 9.19
N GLU A 177 -42.75 3.63 9.02
CA GLU A 177 -43.10 2.28 8.57
C GLU A 177 -42.54 2.00 7.17
N THR A 178 -42.75 2.91 6.21
CA THR A 178 -42.22 2.75 4.85
C THR A 178 -40.69 2.64 4.87
N THR A 179 -40.03 3.53 5.62
CA THR A 179 -38.56 3.55 5.70
C THR A 179 -38.04 2.28 6.38
N SER A 180 -38.73 1.79 7.41
CA SER A 180 -38.44 0.51 8.07
C SER A 180 -38.50 -0.65 7.08
N HIS A 181 -39.53 -0.70 6.23
CA HIS A 181 -39.64 -1.72 5.19
C HIS A 181 -38.51 -1.65 4.16
N ALA A 182 -38.11 -0.45 3.73
CA ALA A 182 -36.97 -0.28 2.83
C ALA A 182 -35.67 -0.79 3.46
N VAL A 183 -35.37 -0.39 4.69
CA VAL A 183 -34.19 -0.88 5.44
C VAL A 183 -34.23 -2.39 5.60
N LYS A 184 -35.40 -2.98 5.84
CA LYS A 184 -35.57 -4.44 5.92
C LYS A 184 -35.23 -5.13 4.60
N ARG A 185 -35.75 -4.64 3.47
CA ARG A 185 -35.44 -5.20 2.13
C ARG A 185 -33.95 -5.12 1.80
N ILE A 186 -33.32 -3.99 2.11
CA ILE A 186 -31.86 -3.80 1.97
C ILE A 186 -31.12 -4.88 2.77
N ASN A 187 -31.46 -5.04 4.05
CA ASN A 187 -30.80 -5.97 4.95
C ASN A 187 -31.13 -7.45 4.65
N GLU A 188 -32.17 -7.75 3.89
CA GLU A 188 -32.49 -9.11 3.45
C GLU A 188 -31.52 -9.61 2.37
N ASN A 189 -30.87 -8.70 1.62
CA ASN A 189 -29.90 -9.02 0.58
C ASN A 189 -28.67 -9.78 1.14
N ALA A 190 -28.29 -10.87 0.48
CA ALA A 190 -27.21 -11.75 0.95
C ALA A 190 -25.83 -11.08 0.95
N ASP A 191 -25.54 -10.22 -0.02
CA ASP A 191 -24.27 -9.51 -0.08
C ASP A 191 -24.18 -8.45 1.02
N VAL A 192 -25.28 -7.74 1.30
CA VAL A 192 -25.37 -6.78 2.42
C VAL A 192 -25.08 -7.46 3.75
N LYS A 193 -25.70 -8.62 4.03
CA LYS A 193 -25.52 -9.37 5.29
C LYS A 193 -24.07 -9.74 5.60
N THR A 194 -23.27 -9.97 4.55
CA THR A 194 -21.88 -10.44 4.70
C THR A 194 -20.85 -9.33 4.54
N PHE A 195 -21.26 -8.15 4.07
CA PHE A 195 -20.37 -7.05 3.74
C PHE A 195 -19.61 -6.48 4.94
N GLU A 196 -20.28 -6.36 6.10
CA GLU A 196 -19.68 -5.86 7.34
C GLU A 196 -18.44 -6.70 7.72
N GLY A 197 -18.50 -8.02 7.54
CA GLY A 197 -17.36 -8.91 7.79
C GLY A 197 -16.17 -8.63 6.86
N GLU A 198 -16.43 -8.36 5.58
CA GLU A 198 -15.37 -8.14 4.59
C GLU A 198 -14.66 -6.79 4.77
N ILE A 199 -15.41 -5.75 5.16
CA ILE A 199 -14.82 -4.43 5.42
C ILE A 199 -14.01 -4.44 6.72
N VAL A 200 -14.50 -5.15 7.76
CA VAL A 200 -13.74 -5.35 9.01
C VAL A 200 -12.47 -6.16 8.76
N LYS A 201 -12.53 -7.18 7.90
CA LYS A 201 -11.35 -7.96 7.52
C LYS A 201 -10.30 -7.10 6.81
N LEU A 202 -10.70 -6.21 5.91
CA LEU A 202 -9.76 -5.28 5.26
C LEU A 202 -9.09 -4.34 6.28
N ARG A 203 -9.87 -3.80 7.23
CA ARG A 203 -9.33 -2.97 8.31
C ARG A 203 -8.31 -3.73 9.15
N ALA A 204 -8.62 -4.96 9.53
CA ALA A 204 -7.73 -5.81 10.32
C ALA A 204 -6.41 -6.10 9.60
N LEU A 205 -6.43 -6.33 8.28
CA LEU A 205 -5.21 -6.50 7.48
C LEU A 205 -4.32 -5.26 7.53
N ILE A 206 -4.91 -4.08 7.38
CA ILE A 206 -4.18 -2.80 7.46
C ILE A 206 -3.62 -2.58 8.87
N GLU A 207 -4.42 -2.82 9.92
CA GLU A 207 -3.98 -2.70 11.31
C GLU A 207 -2.86 -3.68 11.67
N ASN A 208 -2.95 -4.92 11.18
CA ASN A 208 -1.93 -5.93 11.42
C ASN A 208 -0.60 -5.57 10.75
N TYR A 209 -0.64 -4.97 9.56
CA TYR A 209 0.55 -4.42 8.94
C TYR A 209 1.24 -3.38 9.85
N PHE A 210 0.47 -2.44 10.42
CA PHE A 210 1.04 -1.47 11.36
C PHE A 210 1.57 -2.09 12.65
N LYS A 211 0.90 -3.12 13.18
CA LYS A 211 1.39 -3.84 14.38
C LYS A 211 2.71 -4.55 14.12
N GLN A 212 2.89 -5.14 12.93
CA GLN A 212 4.15 -5.79 12.55
C GLN A 212 5.33 -4.82 12.41
N LEU A 213 5.07 -3.53 12.17
CA LEU A 213 6.12 -2.51 12.07
C LEU A 213 6.63 -2.01 13.44
N VAL A 214 5.81 -2.14 14.50
CA VAL A 214 6.11 -1.64 15.84
C VAL A 214 6.53 -2.77 16.81
N GLY A 215 6.18 -4.01 16.48
CA GLY A 215 6.44 -5.21 17.28
C GLY A 215 7.76 -5.93 16.97
#